data_AF-A0A2D9C459-F1
#
_entry.id   AF-A0A2D9C459-F1
#
_cell.length_a   1.000
_cell.length_b   1.000
_cell.length_c   1.000
_cell.angle_alpha   90.00
_cell.angle_beta   90.00
_cell.angle_gamma   90.00
#
_symmetry.space_group_name_H-M   'P 1'
#
loop_
_entity.id
_entity.type
_entity.pdbx_description
1 polymer ?
#
loop_
_entity_poly.entity_id
_entity_poly.type
_entity_poly.pdbx_seq_one_letter_code
_entity_poly.pdbx_strand_id
1 'polypeptide(L)'
;KDLMLQAAAVFDNMIATGVAPEQARMVLPQSMMTEWIWTGSLVAFARVVKLRAASDAQLECQWVANMIDQEIKQREELKHSWSALCQ
;
A
#
# COMPACT_ATOMS: atom_id res chain seq x y z
N LYS A 1 -5.08 -20.78 -18.48
CA LYS A 1 -3.95 -19.87 -18.84
C LYS A 1 -3.88 -18.79 -17.78
N ASP A 2 -2.68 -18.37 -17.39
CA ASP A 2 -2.47 -17.39 -16.32
C ASP A 2 -2.83 -15.98 -16.81
N LEU A 3 -3.84 -15.36 -16.18
CA LEU A 3 -4.33 -14.03 -16.53
C LEU A 3 -3.26 -12.93 -16.32
N MET A 4 -2.42 -13.07 -15.29
CA MET A 4 -1.41 -12.08 -14.95
C MET A 4 -0.31 -12.04 -16.01
N LEU A 5 0.15 -13.22 -16.45
CA LEU A 5 1.12 -13.34 -17.54
C LEU A 5 0.57 -12.80 -18.86
N GLN A 6 -0.72 -13.00 -19.11
CA GLN A 6 -1.38 -12.47 -20.30
C GLN A 6 -1.46 -10.93 -20.29
N ALA A 7 -1.84 -10.33 -19.16
CA ALA A 7 -1.89 -8.88 -19.03
C ALA A 7 -0.50 -8.25 -19.24
N ALA A 8 0.55 -8.85 -18.67
CA ALA A 8 1.93 -8.42 -18.87
C ALA A 8 2.34 -8.51 -20.35
N ALA A 9 2.07 -9.63 -21.02
CA ALA A 9 2.39 -9.79 -22.43
C ALA A 9 1.64 -8.79 -23.33
N VAL A 10 0.40 -8.43 -23.00
CA VAL A 10 -0.35 -7.39 -23.73
C VAL A 10 0.29 -6.02 -23.52
N PHE A 11 0.66 -5.68 -22.29
CA PHE A 11 1.41 -4.45 -22.00
C PHE A 11 2.70 -4.37 -22.82
N ASP A 12 3.53 -5.42 -22.81
CA ASP A 12 4.80 -5.45 -23.55
C ASP A 12 4.59 -5.28 -25.06
N ASN A 13 3.56 -5.91 -25.63
CA ASN A 13 3.21 -5.74 -27.03
C ASN A 13 2.78 -4.29 -27.35
N MET A 14 1.98 -3.65 -26.49
CA MET A 14 1.57 -2.26 -26.67
C MET A 14 2.78 -1.33 -26.69
N ILE A 15 3.72 -1.51 -25.74
CA ILE A 15 4.98 -0.75 -25.70
C ILE A 15 5.80 -0.99 -26.97
N ALA A 16 5.95 -2.24 -27.41
CA ALA A 16 6.69 -2.59 -28.62
C ALA A 16 6.11 -1.96 -29.89
N THR A 17 4.79 -1.74 -29.94
CA THR A 17 4.11 -1.07 -31.06
C THR A 17 4.09 0.46 -30.99
N GLY A 18 4.72 1.05 -29.96
CA GLY A 18 4.83 2.51 -29.81
C GLY A 18 3.64 3.18 -29.11
N VAL A 19 2.79 2.41 -28.40
CA VAL A 19 1.76 2.99 -27.56
C VAL A 19 2.41 3.67 -26.34
N ALA A 20 1.90 4.84 -25.96
CA ALA A 20 2.43 5.59 -24.82
C ALA A 20 2.31 4.78 -23.51
N PRO A 21 3.36 4.70 -22.67
CA PRO A 21 3.34 3.87 -21.45
C PRO A 21 2.20 4.18 -20.48
N GLU A 22 1.81 5.46 -20.35
CA GLU A 22 0.70 5.88 -19.51
C GLU A 22 -0.67 5.37 -20.00
N GLN A 23 -0.79 5.08 -21.30
CA GLN A 23 -1.97 4.43 -21.88
C GLN A 23 -1.86 2.91 -21.78
N ALA A 24 -0.68 2.35 -22.08
CA ALA A 24 -0.43 0.92 -22.04
C ALA A 24 -0.67 0.33 -20.65
N ARG A 25 -0.23 1.00 -19.58
CA ARG A 25 -0.37 0.50 -18.19
C ARG A 25 -1.83 0.27 -17.75
N MET A 26 -2.83 0.78 -18.47
CA MET A 26 -4.24 0.59 -18.13
C MET A 26 -4.69 -0.89 -18.23
N VAL A 27 -3.96 -1.72 -18.97
CA VAL A 27 -4.25 -3.16 -19.08
C VAL A 27 -3.69 -3.98 -17.92
N LEU A 28 -2.78 -3.40 -17.13
CA LEU A 28 -2.16 -4.08 -16.00
C LEU A 28 -3.17 -4.21 -14.85
N PRO A 29 -3.16 -5.33 -14.11
CA PRO A 29 -4.12 -5.59 -13.04
C PRO A 29 -3.87 -4.68 -11.83
N GLN A 30 -4.89 -4.50 -11.00
CA GLN A 30 -4.78 -3.73 -9.74
C GLN A 30 -3.83 -4.36 -8.71
N SER A 31 -3.46 -5.63 -8.90
CA SER A 31 -2.47 -6.34 -8.08
C SER A 31 -1.02 -6.04 -8.45
N MET A 32 -0.77 -5.13 -9.40
CA MET A 32 0.58 -4.69 -9.73
C MET A 32 1.21 -3.97 -8.53
N MET A 33 2.41 -4.40 -8.13
CA MET A 33 3.17 -3.76 -7.05
C MET A 33 3.57 -2.33 -7.43
N THR A 34 3.56 -1.45 -6.43
CA THR A 34 4.00 -0.06 -6.57
C THR A 34 4.72 0.37 -5.30
N GLU A 35 5.48 1.45 -5.40
CA GLU A 35 6.21 2.06 -4.30
C GLU A 35 5.78 3.52 -4.13
N TRP A 36 5.79 4.00 -2.89
CA TRP A 36 5.50 5.39 -2.58
C TRP A 36 6.23 5.81 -1.30
N ILE A 37 6.55 7.09 -1.21
CA ILE A 37 7.01 7.71 0.03
C ILE A 37 5.80 8.33 0.73
N TRP A 38 5.58 7.95 1.99
CA TRP A 38 4.45 8.44 2.77
C TRP A 38 4.91 9.23 3.99
N THR A 39 4.62 10.53 3.99
CA THR A 39 4.86 11.42 5.13
C THR A 39 3.55 11.79 5.81
N GLY A 40 3.54 11.78 7.14
CA GLY A 40 2.37 12.14 7.94
C GLY A 40 2.76 12.51 9.37
N SER A 41 1.85 13.18 10.08
CA SER A 41 2.00 13.43 11.51
C SER A 41 1.74 12.15 12.31
N LEU A 42 2.21 12.08 13.55
CA LEU A 42 1.98 10.93 14.43
C LEU A 42 0.48 10.63 14.60
N VAL A 43 -0.36 11.66 14.76
CA VAL A 43 -1.83 11.49 14.84
C VAL A 43 -2.45 10.97 13.55
N ALA A 44 -1.91 11.34 12.38
CA ALA A 44 -2.40 10.84 11.11
C ALA A 44 -2.15 9.32 11.00
N PHE A 45 -0.95 8.86 11.39
CA PHE A 45 -0.63 7.44 11.39
C PHE A 45 -1.42 6.66 12.45
N ALA A 46 -1.67 7.23 13.63
CA ALA A 46 -2.52 6.60 14.63
C ALA A 46 -3.93 6.34 14.11
N ARG A 47 -4.50 7.32 13.38
CA ARG A 47 -5.80 7.18 12.72
C ARG A 47 -5.77 6.12 11.61
N VAL A 48 -4.69 6.04 10.83
CA VAL A 48 -4.52 4.98 9.82
C VAL A 48 -4.56 3.61 10.49
N VAL A 49 -3.76 3.40 11.54
CA VAL A 49 -3.72 2.12 12.25
C VAL A 49 -5.09 1.77 12.79
N LYS A 50 -5.77 2.71 13.47
CA LYS A 50 -7.12 2.50 14.00
C LYS A 50 -8.14 2.05 12.95
N LEU A 51 -8.10 2.63 11.75
CA LEU A 51 -9.07 2.35 10.70
C LEU A 51 -8.69 1.16 9.81
N ARG A 52 -7.39 0.85 9.70
CA ARG A 52 -6.88 -0.12 8.72
C ARG A 52 -6.39 -1.42 9.35
N ALA A 53 -6.15 -1.46 10.65
CA ALA A 53 -5.97 -2.70 11.40
C ALA A 53 -7.30 -3.31 11.88
N ALA A 54 -8.43 -2.66 11.60
CA ALA A 54 -9.75 -3.18 11.93
C ALA A 54 -10.11 -4.44 11.13
N SER A 55 -10.89 -5.34 11.72
CA SER A 55 -11.21 -6.65 11.13
C SER A 55 -12.09 -6.56 9.87
N ASP A 56 -12.78 -5.44 9.68
CA ASP A 56 -13.60 -5.13 8.50
C ASP A 56 -12.79 -4.50 7.35
N ALA A 57 -11.54 -4.11 7.60
CA ALA A 57 -10.64 -3.63 6.56
C ALA A 57 -10.11 -4.79 5.71
N GLN A 58 -9.74 -4.49 4.46
CA GLN A 58 -9.08 -5.46 3.58
C GLN A 58 -7.77 -5.97 4.21
N LEU A 59 -7.51 -7.28 4.10
CA LEU A 59 -6.39 -7.95 4.76
C LEU A 59 -5.02 -7.35 4.41
N GLU A 60 -4.77 -7.04 3.13
CA GLU A 60 -3.51 -6.42 2.71
C GLU A 60 -3.31 -5.02 3.32
N CYS A 61 -4.40 -4.26 3.53
CA CYS A 61 -4.34 -2.99 4.25
C CYS A 61 -4.03 -3.19 5.74
N GLN A 62 -4.55 -4.24 6.36
CA GLN A 62 -4.24 -4.59 7.75
C GLN A 62 -2.75 -4.89 7.93
N TRP A 63 -2.12 -5.60 6.98
CA TRP A 63 -0.68 -5.87 7.03
C TRP A 63 0.14 -4.58 7.07
N VAL A 64 -0.13 -3.63 6.17
CA VAL A 64 0.57 -2.34 6.15
C VAL A 64 0.31 -1.55 7.45
N ALA A 65 -0.92 -1.52 7.94
CA ALA A 65 -1.27 -0.84 9.18
C ALA A 65 -0.54 -1.43 10.40
N ASN A 66 -0.47 -2.76 10.49
CA ASN A 66 0.23 -3.45 11.57
C ASN A 66 1.76 -3.24 11.49
N MET A 67 2.34 -3.15 10.29
CA MET A 67 3.75 -2.78 10.12
C MET A 67 4.01 -1.37 10.64
N ILE A 68 3.15 -0.40 10.31
CA ILE A 68 3.26 0.98 10.83
C ILE A 68 3.21 1.00 12.37
N ASP A 69 2.25 0.28 12.96
CA ASP A 69 2.11 0.19 14.41
C ASP A 69 3.35 -0.41 15.08
N GLN A 70 3.90 -1.49 14.51
CA GLN A 70 5.12 -2.14 15.01
C GLN A 70 6.34 -1.22 14.92
N GLU A 71 6.55 -0.55 13.80
CA GLU A 71 7.68 0.37 13.61
C GLU A 71 7.64 1.55 14.59
N ILE A 72 6.45 2.09 14.87
CA ILE A 72 6.30 3.20 15.82
C ILE A 72 6.47 2.71 17.26
N LYS A 73 5.94 1.52 17.61
CA LYS A 73 6.11 0.92 18.94
C LYS A 73 7.57 0.62 19.30
N GLN A 74 8.44 0.43 18.31
CA GLN A 74 9.88 0.27 18.53
C GLN A 74 10.59 1.58 18.91
N ARG A 75 9.94 2.74 18.79
CA ARG A 75 10.49 4.05 19.17
C ARG A 75 10.08 4.39 20.60
N GLU A 76 10.97 4.13 21.56
CA GLU A 76 10.67 4.36 23.00
C GLU A 76 10.25 5.81 23.28
N GLU A 77 10.83 6.78 22.58
CA GLU A 77 10.50 8.21 22.68
C GLU A 77 9.03 8.53 22.36
N LEU A 78 8.39 7.72 21.51
CA LEU A 78 7.02 7.93 21.02
C LEU A 78 5.97 7.11 21.79
N LYS A 79 6.40 6.20 22.65
CA LYS A 79 5.54 5.21 23.32
C LYS A 79 4.33 5.81 24.03
N HIS A 80 4.53 6.86 24.82
CA HIS A 80 3.44 7.49 25.57
C HIS A 80 2.44 8.18 24.65
N SER A 81 2.93 8.96 23.69
CA SER A 81 2.11 9.64 22.70
C SER A 81 1.36 8.66 21.81
N TRP A 82 2.01 7.59 21.38
CA TRP A 82 1.40 6.56 20.53
C TRP A 82 0.28 5.82 21.25
N SER A 83 0.52 5.39 22.49
CA SER A 83 -0.50 4.75 23.34
C SER A 83 -1.73 5.66 23.55
N ALA A 84 -1.52 6.96 23.77
CA ALA A 84 -2.61 7.92 23.93
C ALA A 84 -3.41 8.14 22.64
N LEU A 85 -2.76 8.08 21.48
CA LEU A 85 -3.39 8.31 20.18
C LEU A 85 -4.12 7.08 19.63
N CYS A 86 -3.68 5.87 19.98
CA CYS A 86 -4.22 4.61 19.48
C CYS A 86 -5.33 4.00 20.34
N GLN A 87 -5.94 4.78 21.24
CA GLN A 87 -7.12 4.37 22.02
C GLN A 87 -8.35 4.08 21.16
#